data_AF-A0AAD6BDG3-F1
#
_entry.id   AF-A0AAD6BDG3-F1
#
_cell.length_a   1.000
_cell.length_b   1.000
_cell.length_c   1.000
_cell.angle_alpha   90.00
_cell.angle_beta   90.00
_cell.angle_gamma   90.00
#
_symmetry.space_group_name_H-M   'P 1'
#
loop_
_entity.id
_entity.type
_entity.pdbx_description
1 polymer ?
#
loop_
_entity_poly.entity_id
_entity_poly.type
_entity_poly.pdbx_seq_one_letter_code
_entity_poly.pdbx_strand_id
1 'polypeptide(L)'
;MACVLLFSRLHPFSHRLTRTSICLLSLFISYLCYCALFPADTIMHKPGDPTPSCQRVLADGAKRRIQKTPSCVLPLDARPINVEVSRLKSDQRPPSILHIDTPSPPMGNLKFGNKKLPNAIIVGVKKGGTRAVLEFIRIHPDVRAAGTETHFFDRNYDRGLEWYRKGYELCLLVWIYRIAIYQSSPNNKKRMFTLCFHLSFRGLMPRTLESQITMEKTPSYFVTKETPHRISVMSRNTKLIVVVRNPVTRAISDYTQTLTKSPDLPSFQDLAFRNQSLGIVDTSWNAIRIGLYALHLENWLRYFPLAQIHFVSGERLITDPAGELARVQDFLGLKRIVTDKHFYFNRTKGFPCLKKPESSGSPRCLGKSKGRTHVQIDRDAIEQLRDFYRPYNIKFYEMVGHDFKWE
;
A
#
# COMPACT_ATOMS: atom_id res chain seq x y z
N MET A 1 15.31 36.78 1.89
CA MET A 1 15.41 37.97 1.01
C MET A 1 16.77 38.70 1.09
N ALA A 2 17.79 38.17 1.77
CA ALA A 2 19.09 38.84 1.88
C ALA A 2 20.06 38.57 0.70
N CYS A 3 19.92 37.46 -0.05
CA CYS A 3 20.81 37.16 -1.18
C CYS A 3 20.50 37.90 -2.49
N VAL A 4 19.34 38.56 -2.61
CA VAL A 4 18.95 39.28 -3.84
C VAL A 4 19.58 40.68 -3.92
N LEU A 5 20.02 41.24 -2.78
CA LEU A 5 20.57 42.60 -2.71
C LEU A 5 22.08 42.67 -2.93
N LEU A 6 22.79 41.55 -2.93
CA LEU A 6 24.24 41.52 -3.20
C LEU A 6 24.57 41.53 -4.70
N PHE A 7 23.63 41.15 -5.58
CA PHE A 7 23.86 41.10 -7.02
C PHE A 7 23.57 42.42 -7.76
N SER A 8 23.03 43.43 -7.09
CA SER A 8 22.66 44.71 -7.72
C SER A 8 23.73 45.81 -7.61
N ARG A 9 24.89 45.54 -6.99
CA ARG A 9 25.91 46.58 -6.75
C ARG A 9 27.37 46.21 -7.07
N LEU A 10 27.63 45.17 -7.86
CA LEU A 10 28.96 44.91 -8.42
C LEU A 10 28.92 44.86 -9.95
N HIS A 11 29.21 46.03 -10.52
CA HIS A 11 29.70 46.37 -11.85
C HIS A 11 28.97 45.88 -13.13
N PRO A 12 28.61 46.82 -14.03
CA PRO A 12 28.35 46.53 -15.43
C PRO A 12 29.68 46.29 -16.14
N PHE A 13 29.89 45.17 -16.85
CA PHE A 13 30.77 45.08 -18.02
C PHE A 13 30.73 43.66 -18.65
N SER A 14 30.72 43.67 -19.98
CA SER A 14 31.15 42.61 -20.91
C SER A 14 30.24 41.39 -21.15
N HIS A 15 29.67 41.44 -22.34
CA HIS A 15 28.82 40.48 -23.02
C HIS A 15 29.65 39.30 -23.57
N ARG A 16 30.02 38.30 -22.75
CA ARG A 16 30.54 36.99 -23.24
C ARG A 16 30.67 35.92 -22.13
N LEU A 17 29.56 35.50 -21.53
CA LEU A 17 29.51 34.16 -20.92
C LEU A 17 28.73 33.22 -21.83
N THR A 18 29.39 32.17 -22.32
CA THR A 18 28.74 31.12 -23.10
C THR A 18 27.78 30.31 -22.21
N ARG A 19 26.73 29.74 -22.81
CA ARG A 19 25.69 28.96 -22.10
C ARG A 19 26.25 27.86 -21.19
N THR A 20 27.41 27.31 -21.51
CA THR A 20 28.15 26.34 -20.69
C THR A 20 28.65 26.94 -19.38
N SER A 21 29.15 28.17 -19.38
CA SER A 21 29.66 28.84 -18.17
C SER A 21 28.57 29.15 -17.16
N ILE A 22 27.36 29.51 -17.63
CA ILE A 22 26.19 29.74 -16.75
C ILE A 22 25.69 28.42 -16.15
N CYS A 23 25.71 27.34 -16.94
CA CYS A 23 25.29 26.01 -16.49
C CYS A 23 26.27 25.44 -15.44
N LEU A 24 27.58 25.61 -15.66
CA LEU A 24 28.61 25.20 -14.71
C LEU A 24 28.55 26.02 -13.42
N LEU A 25 28.31 27.33 -13.50
CA LEU A 25 28.13 28.18 -12.33
C LEU A 25 26.87 27.79 -11.53
N SER A 26 25.78 27.45 -12.22
CA SER A 26 24.55 26.94 -11.60
C SER A 26 24.77 25.59 -10.91
N LEU A 27 25.51 24.66 -11.53
CA LEU A 27 25.85 23.37 -10.94
C LEU A 27 26.78 23.55 -9.73
N PHE A 28 27.73 24.47 -9.82
CA PHE A 28 28.66 24.78 -8.72
C PHE A 28 27.93 25.41 -7.53
N ILE A 29 27.03 26.37 -7.75
CA ILE A 29 26.21 26.97 -6.69
C ILE A 29 25.25 25.94 -6.09
N SER A 30 24.69 25.03 -6.90
CA SER A 30 23.84 23.94 -6.41
C SER A 30 24.63 22.94 -5.57
N TYR A 31 25.86 22.63 -5.96
CA TYR A 31 26.78 21.78 -5.20
C TYR A 31 27.21 22.44 -3.89
N LEU A 32 27.53 23.74 -3.90
CA LEU A 32 27.86 24.49 -2.69
C LEU A 32 26.67 24.59 -1.72
N CYS A 33 25.45 24.81 -2.22
CA CYS A 33 24.23 24.75 -1.41
C CYS A 33 23.97 23.35 -0.85
N TYR A 34 24.26 22.30 -1.62
CA TYR A 34 24.18 20.91 -1.14
C TYR A 34 25.18 20.66 -0.01
N CYS A 35 26.45 21.04 -0.18
CA CYS A 35 27.48 20.91 0.85
C CYS A 35 27.21 21.76 2.11
N ALA A 36 26.56 22.92 1.96
CA ALA A 36 26.20 23.78 3.09
C ALA A 36 24.96 23.30 3.87
N LEU A 37 24.01 22.63 3.19
CA LEU A 37 22.82 22.04 3.82
C LEU A 37 23.08 20.63 4.37
N PHE A 38 24.10 19.95 3.85
CA PHE A 38 24.55 18.63 4.28
C PHE A 38 26.05 18.66 4.53
N PRO A 39 26.53 19.25 5.64
CA PRO A 39 27.92 19.10 6.04
C PRO A 39 28.23 17.61 6.19
N ALA A 40 29.40 17.19 5.68
CA ALA A 40 29.82 15.79 5.61
C ALA A 40 30.00 15.10 6.99
N ASP A 41 29.74 15.80 8.09
CA ASP A 41 29.81 15.27 9.45
C ASP A 41 28.41 14.96 9.98
N THR A 42 27.84 13.87 9.46
CA THR A 42 27.05 12.98 10.31
C THR A 42 27.32 11.55 9.88
N ILE A 43 28.58 11.14 10.08
CA ILE A 43 28.88 9.75 10.40
C ILE A 43 28.05 9.43 11.63
N MET A 44 26.90 8.80 11.42
CA MET A 44 26.11 8.23 12.50
C MET A 44 26.99 7.14 13.14
N HIS A 45 27.52 7.45 14.33
CA HIS A 45 28.06 6.44 15.21
C HIS A 45 27.06 5.29 15.33
N LYS A 46 27.54 4.05 15.15
CA LYS A 46 26.82 2.83 15.57
C LYS A 46 26.28 3.08 16.98
N PRO A 47 24.97 2.90 17.24
CA PRO A 47 24.50 2.70 18.60
C PRO A 47 25.16 1.41 19.09
N GLY A 48 26.04 1.57 20.08
CA GLY A 48 26.54 0.45 20.85
C GLY A 48 25.37 -0.31 21.46
N ASP A 49 25.46 -1.62 21.35
CA ASP A 49 24.61 -2.62 21.96
C ASP A 49 24.45 -2.31 23.47
N PRO A 50 23.24 -2.04 24.01
CA PRO A 50 23.02 -2.22 25.43
C PRO A 50 22.87 -3.73 25.64
N THR A 51 24.03 -4.39 25.77
CA THR A 51 24.09 -5.67 26.47
C THR A 51 23.35 -5.53 27.80
N PRO A 52 22.40 -6.41 28.14
CA PRO A 52 21.90 -6.49 29.49
C PRO A 52 23.08 -6.93 30.36
N SER A 53 23.62 -6.02 31.16
CA SER A 53 24.56 -6.35 32.23
C SER A 53 23.80 -7.12 33.30
N CYS A 54 23.62 -8.42 33.08
CA CYS A 54 23.44 -9.35 34.19
C CYS A 54 24.75 -9.32 35.00
N GLN A 55 24.76 -8.58 36.11
CA GLN A 55 25.84 -8.68 37.09
C GLN A 55 25.89 -10.14 37.60
N ARG A 56 26.97 -10.85 37.26
CA ARG A 56 27.38 -12.06 37.97
C ARG A 56 27.89 -11.64 39.34
N VAL A 57 27.12 -11.94 40.37
CA VAL A 57 27.67 -12.05 41.72
C VAL A 57 28.46 -13.37 41.76
N LEU A 58 29.77 -13.28 41.93
CA LEU A 58 30.62 -14.42 42.27
C LEU A 58 30.21 -14.89 43.67
N ALA A 59 29.70 -16.11 43.77
CA ALA A 59 29.55 -16.81 45.03
C ALA A 59 30.69 -17.84 45.14
N ASP A 60 31.50 -17.69 46.18
CA ASP A 60 32.41 -18.71 46.68
C ASP A 60 31.61 -19.94 47.16
N GLY A 61 32.11 -21.14 46.85
CA GLY A 61 31.88 -22.34 47.65
C GLY A 61 30.67 -23.25 47.34
N ALA A 62 30.99 -24.44 46.83
CA ALA A 62 30.46 -25.76 47.21
C ALA A 62 28.97 -26.17 46.97
N LYS A 63 28.84 -27.28 46.20
CA LYS A 63 27.91 -28.45 46.33
C LYS A 63 26.38 -28.30 46.06
N ARG A 64 25.94 -29.12 45.07
CA ARG A 64 24.68 -29.92 44.92
C ARG A 64 23.34 -29.29 44.43
N ARG A 65 22.79 -29.97 43.40
CA ARG A 65 21.37 -30.32 43.04
C ARG A 65 20.24 -29.27 42.87
N ILE A 66 19.58 -29.39 41.69
CA ILE A 66 18.12 -29.29 41.34
C ILE A 66 17.44 -27.89 41.24
N GLN A 67 16.80 -27.68 40.06
CA GLN A 67 15.70 -26.77 39.64
C GLN A 67 15.44 -25.45 40.39
N LYS A 68 15.38 -24.34 39.64
CA LYS A 68 14.28 -23.33 39.67
C LYS A 68 14.43 -22.24 38.61
N THR A 69 13.28 -21.80 38.11
CA THR A 69 13.00 -20.72 37.14
C THR A 69 13.43 -19.32 37.63
N PRO A 70 13.87 -18.40 36.75
CA PRO A 70 14.09 -17.01 37.14
C PRO A 70 12.79 -16.19 37.00
N SER A 71 12.36 -15.61 38.12
CA SER A 71 11.28 -14.63 38.25
C SER A 71 11.85 -13.20 38.17
N CYS A 72 11.23 -12.34 37.37
CA CYS A 72 11.52 -10.89 37.32
C CYS A 72 10.40 -10.11 38.02
N VAL A 73 10.76 -9.21 38.95
CA VAL A 73 9.85 -8.34 39.71
C VAL A 73 9.78 -6.96 39.04
N LEU A 74 8.57 -6.41 38.90
CA LEU A 74 8.31 -5.01 38.51
C LEU A 74 8.00 -4.17 39.77
N PRO A 75 8.41 -2.89 39.84
CA PRO A 75 7.98 -2.01 40.92
C PRO A 75 6.58 -1.45 40.67
N LEU A 76 5.73 -1.56 41.68
CA LEU A 76 4.49 -0.82 41.90
C LEU A 76 4.82 0.58 42.43
N ASP A 77 4.04 1.59 42.04
CA ASP A 77 3.51 2.57 42.99
C ASP A 77 2.15 3.12 42.55
N ALA A 78 1.26 3.24 43.53
CA ALA A 78 -0.17 3.59 43.45
C ALA A 78 -0.39 5.11 43.65
N ARG A 79 -1.51 5.74 43.22
CA ARG A 79 -2.80 5.78 43.94
C ARG A 79 -3.92 6.47 43.11
N PRO A 80 -5.21 6.29 43.50
CA PRO A 80 -6.40 6.51 42.65
C PRO A 80 -7.16 7.82 42.95
N ILE A 81 -8.03 8.26 42.02
CA ILE A 81 -9.02 9.33 42.23
C ILE A 81 -10.43 8.72 42.20
N ASN A 82 -11.21 9.11 43.22
CA ASN A 82 -12.54 8.63 43.56
C ASN A 82 -13.62 8.94 42.52
N VAL A 83 -14.56 7.99 42.44
CA VAL A 83 -15.88 8.11 41.83
C VAL A 83 -16.83 8.70 42.87
N GLU A 84 -17.57 9.76 42.52
CA GLU A 84 -18.71 10.23 43.29
C GLU A 84 -19.97 10.19 42.42
N VAL A 85 -20.93 9.39 42.89
CA VAL A 85 -22.27 9.22 42.34
C VAL A 85 -23.21 10.06 43.20
N SER A 86 -23.92 11.01 42.59
CA SER A 86 -25.08 11.66 43.21
C SER A 86 -26.26 11.68 42.24
N ARG A 87 -27.34 11.05 42.70
CA ARG A 87 -28.69 11.01 42.12
C ARG A 87 -29.34 12.38 42.24
N LEU A 88 -30.14 12.80 41.26
CA LEU A 88 -31.37 13.56 41.50
C LEU A 88 -32.39 13.38 40.36
N LYS A 89 -33.65 13.44 40.80
CA LYS A 89 -34.92 12.93 40.27
C LYS A 89 -35.41 13.52 38.94
N SER A 90 -36.35 12.75 38.37
CA SER A 90 -37.28 13.05 37.29
C SER A 90 -38.18 14.27 37.55
N ASP A 91 -38.50 15.03 36.49
CA ASP A 91 -39.88 15.52 36.29
C ASP A 91 -40.19 15.80 34.81
N GLN A 92 -41.45 15.62 34.42
CA GLN A 92 -41.98 15.72 33.05
C GLN A 92 -42.74 17.04 32.81
N ARG A 93 -42.44 17.76 31.71
CA ARG A 93 -43.35 18.25 30.62
C ARG A 93 -42.84 19.53 29.92
N PRO A 94 -43.22 19.75 28.63
CA PRO A 94 -42.52 20.67 27.74
C PRO A 94 -43.16 22.05 27.67
N PRO A 95 -42.40 23.06 27.22
CA PRO A 95 -43.02 24.13 26.45
C PRO A 95 -42.23 24.52 25.18
N SER A 96 -43.01 24.62 24.10
CA SER A 96 -42.99 25.63 23.02
C SER A 96 -41.69 25.98 22.28
N ILE A 97 -41.81 25.82 20.96
CA ILE A 97 -40.97 26.29 19.85
C ILE A 97 -40.58 27.76 20.03
N LEU A 98 -39.28 28.03 20.02
CA LEU A 98 -38.71 29.35 19.73
C LEU A 98 -37.78 29.21 18.52
N HIS A 99 -38.14 29.84 17.42
CA HIS A 99 -37.27 30.03 16.26
C HIS A 99 -36.07 30.87 16.69
N ILE A 100 -34.88 30.28 16.65
CA ILE A 100 -33.61 31.01 16.74
C ILE A 100 -32.93 30.86 15.37
N ASP A 101 -32.96 31.94 14.60
CA ASP A 101 -32.17 32.10 13.39
C ASP A 101 -30.70 31.87 13.72
N THR A 102 -30.17 30.73 13.29
CA THR A 102 -28.76 30.41 13.47
C THR A 102 -27.99 31.04 12.30
N PRO A 103 -27.05 31.96 12.53
CA PRO A 103 -26.23 32.49 11.46
C PRO A 103 -25.40 31.36 10.84
N SER A 104 -25.33 31.36 9.52
CA SER A 104 -24.48 30.50 8.70
C SER A 104 -23.11 30.30 9.35
N PRO A 105 -22.57 29.07 9.42
CA PRO A 105 -21.26 28.86 10.02
C PRO A 105 -20.24 29.73 9.28
N PRO A 106 -19.35 30.45 9.99
CA PRO A 106 -18.25 31.15 9.34
C PRO A 106 -17.45 30.11 8.54
N MET A 107 -16.99 30.48 7.34
CA MET A 107 -16.01 29.72 6.55
C MET A 107 -14.70 29.59 7.35
N GLY A 108 -14.70 28.74 8.36
CA GLY A 108 -13.62 28.53 9.31
C GLY A 108 -12.91 27.22 8.99
N ASN A 109 -11.70 27.36 8.44
CA ASN A 109 -10.71 26.32 8.23
C ASN A 109 -11.17 25.12 7.37
N LEU A 110 -10.81 25.14 6.08
CA LEU A 110 -10.53 23.90 5.36
C LEU A 110 -9.58 23.05 6.21
N LYS A 111 -10.12 22.03 6.90
CA LYS A 111 -9.30 21.04 7.61
C LYS A 111 -8.49 20.29 6.56
N PHE A 112 -7.31 20.79 6.24
CA PHE A 112 -6.36 20.07 5.41
C PHE A 112 -6.04 18.75 6.13
N GLY A 113 -6.51 17.63 5.58
CA GLY A 113 -6.28 16.31 6.16
C GLY A 113 -4.80 15.99 6.35
N ASN A 114 -4.50 15.02 7.21
CA ASN A 114 -3.14 14.59 7.53
C ASN A 114 -2.80 13.29 6.81
N LYS A 115 -1.50 13.07 6.53
CA LYS A 115 -1.01 11.79 6.00
C LYS A 115 -0.86 10.80 7.15
N LYS A 116 -1.65 9.73 7.10
CA LYS A 116 -1.65 8.63 8.08
C LYS A 116 -1.06 7.37 7.46
N LEU A 117 -0.57 6.46 8.30
CA LEU A 117 -0.24 5.10 7.88
C LEU A 117 -1.53 4.35 7.52
N PRO A 118 -1.48 3.34 6.63
CA PRO A 118 -2.68 2.64 6.20
C PRO A 118 -3.28 1.79 7.32
N ASN A 119 -4.58 1.93 7.53
CA ASN A 119 -5.34 1.08 8.45
C ASN A 119 -5.64 -0.29 7.83
N ALA A 120 -5.73 -0.34 6.50
CA ALA A 120 -5.99 -1.57 5.75
C ALA A 120 -5.09 -1.69 4.52
N ILE A 121 -4.60 -2.90 4.24
CA ILE A 121 -3.66 -3.17 3.16
C ILE A 121 -4.17 -4.34 2.30
N ILE A 122 -4.24 -4.14 0.98
CA ILE A 122 -4.46 -5.24 0.04
C ILE A 122 -3.10 -5.87 -0.28
N VAL A 123 -2.80 -6.98 0.40
CA VAL A 123 -1.46 -7.60 0.38
C VAL A 123 -1.27 -8.58 -0.78
N GLY A 124 -2.36 -9.01 -1.43
CA GLY A 124 -2.29 -10.03 -2.47
C GLY A 124 -3.63 -10.39 -3.08
N VAL A 125 -3.67 -11.38 -3.97
CA VAL A 125 -2.47 -11.98 -4.61
C VAL A 125 -2.21 -11.34 -5.97
N LYS A 126 -0.96 -11.43 -6.45
CA LYS A 126 -0.61 -11.01 -7.80
C LYS A 126 -1.55 -11.70 -8.79
N LYS A 127 -2.19 -10.92 -9.66
CA LYS A 127 -3.20 -11.36 -10.65
C LYS A 127 -4.58 -11.78 -10.10
N GLY A 128 -4.82 -11.67 -8.80
CA GLY A 128 -6.13 -12.02 -8.20
C GLY A 128 -7.24 -11.00 -8.46
N GLY A 129 -6.90 -9.74 -8.76
CA GLY A 129 -7.90 -8.66 -8.94
C GLY A 129 -7.70 -7.46 -8.03
N THR A 130 -6.57 -7.37 -7.32
CA THR A 130 -6.25 -6.31 -6.35
C THR A 130 -6.47 -4.88 -6.84
N ARG A 131 -6.20 -4.58 -8.12
CA ARG A 131 -6.48 -3.25 -8.70
C ARG A 131 -7.99 -2.98 -8.83
N ALA A 132 -8.80 -3.99 -9.17
CA ALA A 132 -10.24 -3.83 -9.26
C ALA A 132 -10.82 -3.50 -7.89
N VAL A 133 -10.51 -4.31 -6.86
CA VAL A 133 -10.94 -4.05 -5.47
C VAL A 133 -10.58 -2.64 -5.03
N LEU A 134 -9.31 -2.23 -5.20
CA LEU A 134 -8.87 -0.90 -4.78
C LEU A 134 -9.61 0.22 -5.52
N GLU A 135 -9.83 0.10 -6.83
CA GLU A 135 -10.53 1.13 -7.60
C GLU A 135 -12.04 1.17 -7.29
N PHE A 136 -12.64 0.03 -6.97
CA PHE A 136 -14.07 -0.06 -6.63
C PHE A 136 -14.34 0.49 -5.22
N ILE A 137 -13.53 0.12 -4.23
CA ILE A 137 -13.71 0.62 -2.86
C ILE A 137 -13.42 2.11 -2.71
N ARG A 138 -12.58 2.69 -3.59
CA ARG A 138 -12.30 4.14 -3.65
C ARG A 138 -13.50 5.01 -4.03
N ILE A 139 -14.61 4.40 -4.45
CA ILE A 139 -15.89 5.11 -4.63
C ILE A 139 -16.46 5.55 -3.28
N HIS A 140 -16.18 4.80 -2.22
CA HIS A 140 -16.66 5.10 -0.88
C HIS A 140 -16.05 6.43 -0.37
N PRO A 141 -16.86 7.38 0.13
CA PRO A 141 -16.37 8.70 0.57
C PRO A 141 -15.34 8.62 1.70
N ASP A 142 -15.46 7.61 2.57
CA ASP A 142 -14.51 7.38 3.67
C ASP A 142 -13.27 6.57 3.31
N VAL A 143 -13.00 6.33 2.02
CA VAL A 143 -11.82 5.57 1.59
C VAL A 143 -10.88 6.41 0.76
N ARG A 144 -9.63 6.50 1.22
CA ARG A 144 -8.53 7.12 0.48
C ARG A 144 -7.39 6.13 0.36
N ALA A 145 -6.84 6.01 -0.85
CA ALA A 145 -5.80 5.02 -1.12
C ALA A 145 -4.60 5.60 -1.84
N ALA A 146 -3.43 5.02 -1.59
CA ALA A 146 -2.23 5.24 -2.40
C ALA A 146 -2.51 4.86 -3.87
N GLY A 147 -2.11 5.74 -4.80
CA GLY A 147 -2.42 5.56 -6.23
C GLY A 147 -1.60 4.45 -6.89
N THR A 148 -0.37 4.24 -6.40
CA THR A 148 0.62 3.28 -6.89
C THR A 148 0.95 2.24 -5.83
N GLU A 149 1.49 1.10 -6.25
CA GLU A 149 2.01 0.08 -5.34
C GLU A 149 3.26 0.64 -4.65
N THR A 150 3.29 0.60 -3.32
CA THR A 150 4.29 1.31 -2.52
C THR A 150 5.59 0.53 -2.45
N HIS A 151 5.49 -0.81 -2.49
CA HIS A 151 6.62 -1.72 -2.30
C HIS A 151 7.46 -1.40 -1.05
N PHE A 152 6.83 -0.87 0.00
CA PHE A 152 7.50 -0.57 1.26
C PHE A 152 7.95 -1.85 1.98
N PHE A 153 7.02 -2.74 2.36
CA PHE A 153 7.34 -3.91 3.18
C PHE A 153 8.13 -5.03 2.48
N ASP A 154 8.33 -4.95 1.16
CA ASP A 154 9.12 -5.92 0.38
C ASP A 154 10.44 -5.32 -0.14
N ARG A 155 10.45 -4.09 -0.69
CA ARG A 155 11.63 -3.52 -1.37
C ARG A 155 12.24 -2.28 -0.74
N ASN A 156 11.47 -1.51 0.01
CA ASN A 156 11.88 -0.16 0.48
C ASN A 156 11.74 0.00 2.00
N TYR A 157 11.83 -1.10 2.76
CA TYR A 157 11.56 -1.10 4.20
C TYR A 157 12.63 -0.31 4.98
N ASP A 158 13.86 -0.33 4.48
CA ASP A 158 15.03 0.42 4.94
C ASP A 158 14.83 1.94 4.93
N ARG A 159 13.90 2.45 4.11
CA ARG A 159 13.59 3.89 4.06
C ARG A 159 12.80 4.41 5.27
N GLY A 160 12.31 3.51 6.12
CA GLY A 160 11.60 3.85 7.35
C GLY A 160 10.14 4.26 7.17
N LEU A 161 9.39 4.24 8.29
CA LEU A 161 7.94 4.49 8.29
C LEU A 161 7.57 5.93 7.91
N GLU A 162 8.42 6.91 8.22
CA GLU A 162 8.18 8.30 7.83
C GLU A 162 8.25 8.48 6.31
N TRP A 163 9.18 7.79 5.64
CA TRP A 163 9.21 7.74 4.19
C TRP A 163 7.91 7.13 3.66
N TYR A 164 7.48 5.98 4.22
CA TYR A 164 6.25 5.31 3.81
C TYR A 164 4.99 6.20 3.98
N ARG A 165 4.93 6.98 5.06
CA ARG A 165 3.83 7.89 5.37
C ARG A 165 3.84 9.13 4.48
N LYS A 166 4.99 9.80 4.31
CA LYS A 166 5.07 11.11 3.66
C LYS A 166 5.43 11.05 2.18
N GLY A 167 6.21 10.06 1.73
CA GLY A 167 6.93 10.07 0.45
C GLY A 167 8.09 11.08 0.44
N TYR A 168 8.77 11.24 -0.70
CA TYR A 168 9.76 12.31 -0.88
C TYR A 168 9.05 13.63 -1.23
N GLU A 169 9.36 14.71 -0.51
CA GLU A 169 9.08 16.08 -0.94
C GLU A 169 10.25 16.60 -1.80
N LEU A 170 10.36 16.11 -3.03
CA LEU A 170 11.25 16.71 -4.03
C LEU A 170 10.59 17.98 -4.61
N CYS A 171 10.26 18.97 -3.77
CA CYS A 171 9.80 20.29 -4.23
C CYS A 171 10.93 21.09 -4.85
N LEU A 172 12.03 21.16 -4.11
CA LEU A 172 13.02 22.23 -4.28
C LEU A 172 13.85 22.03 -5.54
N LEU A 173 14.28 20.80 -5.84
CA LEU A 173 15.05 20.52 -7.05
C LEU A 173 14.22 20.72 -8.33
N VAL A 174 12.94 20.35 -8.32
CA VAL A 174 12.04 20.58 -9.48
C VAL A 174 11.75 22.08 -9.66
N TRP A 175 11.65 22.84 -8.57
CA TRP A 175 11.49 24.30 -8.62
C TRP A 175 12.75 25.02 -9.10
N ILE A 176 13.94 24.60 -8.66
CA ILE A 176 15.22 25.14 -9.16
C ILE A 176 15.42 24.81 -10.64
N TYR A 177 15.11 23.57 -11.07
CA TYR A 177 15.13 23.19 -12.49
C TYR A 177 14.13 24.00 -13.34
N ARG A 178 12.96 24.34 -12.78
CA ARG A 178 11.96 25.23 -13.41
C ARG A 178 12.50 26.63 -13.68
N ILE A 179 13.25 27.23 -12.75
CA ILE A 179 13.85 28.57 -12.94
C ILE A 179 14.94 28.53 -14.00
N ALA A 180 15.84 27.54 -13.94
CA ALA A 180 16.97 27.43 -14.86
C ALA A 180 16.53 27.23 -16.33
N ILE A 181 15.46 26.47 -16.58
CA ILE A 181 14.95 26.23 -17.94
C ILE A 181 14.09 27.40 -18.45
N TYR A 182 13.34 28.09 -17.58
CA TYR A 182 12.52 29.25 -17.98
C TYR A 182 13.36 30.39 -18.57
N GLN A 183 14.59 30.57 -18.08
CA GLN A 183 15.52 31.57 -18.60
C GLN A 183 16.16 31.17 -19.95
N SER A 184 15.97 29.93 -20.42
CA SER A 184 16.74 29.38 -21.54
C SER A 184 16.00 29.23 -22.87
N SER A 185 14.65 29.29 -22.94
CA SER A 185 13.91 29.19 -24.22
C SER A 185 12.46 29.72 -24.19
N PRO A 186 12.16 30.88 -24.81
CA PRO A 186 10.80 31.47 -24.84
C PRO A 186 9.78 30.79 -25.77
N ASN A 187 10.23 29.96 -26.73
CA ASN A 187 9.42 29.59 -27.91
C ASN A 187 8.82 28.18 -27.92
N ASN A 188 8.83 27.42 -26.81
CA ASN A 188 8.28 26.05 -26.80
C ASN A 188 7.25 25.79 -25.69
N LYS A 189 6.29 26.71 -25.55
CA LYS A 189 5.27 26.72 -24.48
C LYS A 189 4.37 25.47 -24.43
N LYS A 190 4.16 24.77 -25.56
CA LYS A 190 3.21 23.63 -25.63
C LYS A 190 3.79 22.25 -25.27
N ARG A 191 5.10 22.01 -25.47
CA ARG A 191 5.76 20.76 -25.05
C ARG A 191 6.17 20.75 -23.58
N MET A 192 6.30 21.94 -22.98
CA MET A 192 6.85 22.16 -21.64
C MET A 192 5.85 21.89 -20.50
N PHE A 193 4.55 22.10 -20.72
CA PHE A 193 3.51 21.78 -19.74
C PHE A 193 3.36 20.27 -19.49
N THR A 194 3.57 19.45 -20.52
CA THR A 194 3.38 17.99 -20.47
C THR A 194 4.48 17.27 -19.70
N LEU A 195 5.73 17.77 -19.75
CA LEU A 195 6.86 17.14 -19.06
C LEU A 195 6.82 17.39 -17.53
N CYS A 196 6.28 18.54 -17.10
CA CYS A 196 6.23 18.94 -15.70
C CYS A 196 5.06 18.30 -14.92
N PHE A 197 3.96 17.95 -15.59
CA PHE A 197 2.82 17.26 -14.96
C PHE A 197 3.15 15.81 -14.55
N HIS A 198 4.23 15.24 -15.09
CA HIS A 198 4.64 13.86 -14.79
C HIS A 198 5.56 13.71 -13.57
N LEU A 199 6.18 14.80 -13.11
CA LEU A 199 6.83 14.86 -11.79
C LEU A 199 5.77 15.22 -10.75
N SER A 200 4.76 14.37 -10.65
CA SER A 200 3.75 14.46 -9.60
C SER A 200 4.46 14.28 -8.26
N PHE A 201 4.31 15.28 -7.42
CA PHE A 201 4.54 15.25 -5.98
C PHE A 201 3.94 13.98 -5.35
N ARG A 202 4.70 12.89 -5.32
CA ARG A 202 4.19 11.58 -4.91
C ARG A 202 4.42 11.39 -3.42
N GLY A 203 3.59 12.07 -2.63
CA GLY A 203 3.29 11.52 -1.31
C GLY A 203 2.77 10.09 -1.47
N LEU A 204 3.35 9.14 -0.75
CA LEU A 204 2.92 7.73 -0.84
C LEU A 204 1.49 7.59 -0.30
N MET A 205 1.26 8.00 0.96
CA MET A 205 -0.07 8.03 1.54
C MET A 205 -0.80 9.34 1.21
N PRO A 206 -2.10 9.28 0.88
CA PRO A 206 -2.91 10.47 0.69
C PRO A 206 -3.18 11.17 2.03
N ARG A 207 -3.48 12.46 1.97
CA ARG A 207 -4.07 13.18 3.11
C ARG A 207 -5.49 12.67 3.34
N THR A 208 -5.85 12.43 4.59
CA THR A 208 -7.15 11.90 5.02
C THR A 208 -7.72 12.70 6.17
N LEU A 209 -9.06 12.73 6.26
CA LEU A 209 -9.78 13.23 7.42
C LEU A 209 -9.82 12.16 8.53
N GLU A 210 -10.30 12.52 9.72
CA GLU A 210 -10.33 11.58 10.86
C GLU A 210 -11.23 10.37 10.62
N SER A 211 -12.38 10.57 9.96
CA SER A 211 -13.33 9.50 9.63
C SER A 211 -12.86 8.58 8.50
N GLN A 212 -11.83 8.95 7.74
CA GLN A 212 -11.45 8.23 6.53
C GLN A 212 -10.40 7.17 6.81
N ILE A 213 -10.55 6.03 6.14
CA ILE A 213 -9.60 4.92 6.12
C ILE A 213 -8.54 5.20 5.06
N THR A 214 -7.26 5.06 5.45
CA THR A 214 -6.14 5.07 4.52
C THR A 214 -5.81 3.65 4.08
N MET A 215 -5.68 3.42 2.77
CA MET A 215 -5.37 2.11 2.20
C MET A 215 -4.21 2.14 1.20
N GLU A 216 -3.61 0.99 0.97
CA GLU A 216 -2.70 0.75 -0.15
C GLU A 216 -2.89 -0.67 -0.71
N LYS A 217 -2.25 -0.94 -1.85
CA LYS A 217 -2.11 -2.30 -2.35
C LYS A 217 -0.69 -2.55 -2.83
N THR A 218 -0.17 -3.72 -2.50
CA THR A 218 1.08 -4.23 -3.05
C THR A 218 0.99 -5.75 -3.11
N PRO A 219 0.64 -6.35 -4.26
CA PRO A 219 0.29 -7.77 -4.33
C PRO A 219 1.42 -8.77 -4.05
N SER A 220 2.68 -8.31 -4.06
CA SER A 220 3.85 -9.13 -3.71
C SER A 220 3.95 -9.38 -2.21
N TYR A 221 3.33 -8.55 -1.37
CA TYR A 221 3.40 -8.70 0.09
C TYR A 221 2.97 -10.08 0.56
N PHE A 222 1.93 -10.65 -0.05
CA PHE A 222 1.40 -11.95 0.36
C PHE A 222 2.43 -13.07 0.35
N VAL A 223 3.44 -13.01 -0.55
CA VAL A 223 4.46 -14.06 -0.71
C VAL A 223 5.83 -13.66 -0.17
N THR A 224 6.01 -12.42 0.28
CA THR A 224 7.26 -11.96 0.87
C THR A 224 7.32 -12.38 2.34
N LYS A 225 8.31 -13.21 2.68
CA LYS A 225 8.42 -13.89 3.98
C LYS A 225 8.44 -12.92 5.17
N GLU A 226 9.11 -11.79 5.05
CA GLU A 226 9.31 -10.82 6.13
C GLU A 226 8.11 -9.87 6.30
N THR A 227 7.23 -9.78 5.30
CA THR A 227 6.18 -8.76 5.27
C THR A 227 5.16 -8.88 6.41
N PRO A 228 4.66 -10.08 6.81
CA PRO A 228 3.74 -10.19 7.94
C PRO A 228 4.34 -9.63 9.23
N HIS A 229 5.59 -9.99 9.53
CA HIS A 229 6.31 -9.45 10.69
C HIS A 229 6.41 -7.92 10.63
N ARG A 230 6.88 -7.36 9.50
CA ARG A 230 7.06 -5.92 9.34
C ARG A 230 5.76 -5.13 9.47
N ILE A 231 4.66 -5.62 8.91
CA ILE A 231 3.34 -4.97 9.06
C ILE A 231 2.87 -5.05 10.52
N SER A 232 3.08 -6.19 11.21
CA SER A 232 2.70 -6.34 12.61
C SER A 232 3.45 -5.39 13.55
N VAL A 233 4.72 -5.08 13.22
CA VAL A 233 5.55 -4.10 13.92
C VAL A 233 5.03 -2.67 13.68
N MET A 234 4.59 -2.35 12.46
CA MET A 234 3.97 -1.05 12.18
C MET A 234 2.68 -0.86 12.98
N SER A 235 1.76 -1.84 12.90
CA SER A 235 0.53 -1.84 13.68
C SER A 235 -0.09 -3.23 13.70
N ARG A 236 -0.28 -3.77 14.91
CA ARG A 236 -0.96 -5.07 15.12
C ARG A 236 -2.43 -5.04 14.73
N ASN A 237 -3.05 -3.86 14.67
CA ASN A 237 -4.47 -3.69 14.34
C ASN A 237 -4.74 -3.50 12.83
N THR A 238 -3.70 -3.62 12.00
CA THR A 238 -3.84 -3.48 10.53
C THR A 238 -4.80 -4.55 9.99
N LYS A 239 -5.80 -4.13 9.21
CA LYS A 239 -6.69 -5.04 8.48
C LYS A 239 -6.06 -5.45 7.16
N LEU A 240 -6.14 -6.73 6.81
CA LEU A 240 -5.50 -7.28 5.62
C LEU A 240 -6.57 -7.79 4.65
N ILE A 241 -6.39 -7.52 3.37
CA ILE A 241 -7.28 -8.01 2.31
C ILE A 241 -6.45 -8.84 1.32
N VAL A 242 -6.92 -10.04 1.02
CA VAL A 242 -6.33 -10.96 0.05
C VAL A 242 -7.36 -11.26 -1.03
N VAL A 243 -7.13 -10.78 -2.25
CA VAL A 243 -7.95 -11.09 -3.42
C VAL A 243 -7.40 -12.34 -4.07
N VAL A 244 -8.05 -13.47 -3.83
CA VAL A 244 -7.68 -14.79 -4.36
C VAL A 244 -8.37 -15.06 -5.69
N ARG A 245 -7.88 -16.05 -6.42
CA ARG A 245 -8.37 -16.49 -7.73
C ARG A 245 -7.98 -17.95 -7.90
N ASN A 246 -8.70 -18.72 -8.73
CA ASN A 246 -8.30 -20.07 -9.12
C ASN A 246 -6.79 -20.09 -9.48
N PRO A 247 -5.96 -20.87 -8.76
CA PRO A 247 -4.50 -20.84 -8.91
C PRO A 247 -4.00 -21.10 -10.33
N VAL A 248 -4.66 -21.97 -11.09
CA VAL A 248 -4.32 -22.28 -12.48
C VAL A 248 -4.53 -21.06 -13.36
N THR A 249 -5.74 -20.49 -13.33
CA THR A 249 -6.03 -19.30 -14.14
C THR A 249 -5.22 -18.07 -13.71
N ARG A 250 -4.84 -17.98 -12.43
CA ARG A 250 -3.93 -16.96 -11.90
C ARG A 250 -2.51 -17.15 -12.47
N ALA A 251 -1.98 -18.37 -12.48
CA ALA A 251 -0.67 -18.70 -13.03
C ALA A 251 -0.60 -18.33 -14.53
N ILE A 252 -1.59 -18.74 -15.32
CA ILE A 252 -1.70 -18.40 -16.75
C ILE A 252 -1.76 -16.88 -16.94
N SER A 253 -2.49 -16.16 -16.07
CA SER A 253 -2.58 -14.70 -16.13
C SER A 253 -1.25 -14.00 -15.77
N ASP A 254 -0.44 -14.62 -14.92
CA ASP A 254 0.90 -14.14 -14.58
C ASP A 254 1.85 -14.34 -15.75
N TYR A 255 1.90 -15.56 -16.29
CA TYR A 255 2.65 -15.90 -17.50
C TYR A 255 2.32 -14.95 -18.66
N THR A 256 1.03 -14.78 -18.97
CA THR A 256 0.57 -13.87 -20.03
C THR A 256 1.06 -12.44 -19.83
N GLN A 257 1.14 -11.95 -18.59
CA GLN A 257 1.70 -10.62 -18.33
C GLN A 257 3.21 -10.57 -18.53
N THR A 258 3.93 -11.62 -18.18
CA THR A 258 5.37 -11.72 -18.39
C THR A 258 5.68 -11.80 -19.88
N LEU A 259 4.93 -12.60 -20.65
CA LEU A 259 5.05 -12.72 -22.10
C LEU A 259 4.87 -11.38 -22.82
N THR A 260 3.92 -10.53 -22.38
CA THR A 260 3.77 -9.17 -22.96
C THR A 260 4.97 -8.24 -22.74
N LYS A 261 5.88 -8.59 -21.82
CA LYS A 261 7.10 -7.83 -21.53
C LYS A 261 8.36 -8.49 -22.08
N SER A 262 8.32 -9.80 -22.28
CA SER A 262 9.43 -10.64 -22.73
C SER A 262 8.85 -11.65 -23.72
N PRO A 263 8.80 -11.30 -25.02
CA PRO A 263 8.21 -12.16 -26.06
C PRO A 263 8.90 -13.52 -26.22
N ASP A 264 10.21 -13.58 -25.97
CA ASP A 264 11.05 -14.80 -26.12
C ASP A 264 10.97 -15.76 -24.92
N LEU A 265 9.92 -15.65 -24.11
CA LEU A 265 9.73 -16.50 -22.94
C LEU A 265 9.40 -17.94 -23.40
N PRO A 266 9.98 -18.99 -22.76
CA PRO A 266 9.61 -20.37 -23.04
C PRO A 266 8.12 -20.62 -22.84
N SER A 267 7.61 -21.73 -23.37
CA SER A 267 6.18 -22.04 -23.26
C SER A 267 5.76 -22.16 -21.79
N PHE A 268 4.45 -22.01 -21.55
CA PHE A 268 3.93 -22.14 -20.20
C PHE A 268 4.23 -23.52 -19.61
N GLN A 269 4.15 -24.57 -20.42
CA GLN A 269 4.40 -25.96 -20.03
C GLN A 269 5.87 -26.18 -19.64
N ASP A 270 6.80 -25.66 -20.44
CA ASP A 270 8.25 -25.77 -20.18
C ASP A 270 8.64 -25.12 -18.84
N LEU A 271 7.91 -24.08 -18.43
CA LEU A 271 8.13 -23.39 -17.16
C LEU A 271 7.33 -24.00 -16.00
N ALA A 272 6.16 -24.58 -16.28
CA ALA A 272 5.25 -25.12 -15.27
C ALA A 272 5.65 -26.51 -14.78
N PHE A 273 6.34 -27.30 -15.60
CA PHE A 273 6.68 -28.69 -15.29
C PHE A 273 8.17 -28.93 -15.38
N ARG A 274 8.72 -29.67 -14.40
CA ARG A 274 10.07 -30.25 -14.54
C ARG A 274 10.04 -31.44 -15.48
N ASN A 275 8.94 -32.19 -15.46
CA ASN A 275 8.67 -33.31 -16.35
C ASN A 275 7.16 -33.41 -16.56
N GLN A 276 6.68 -32.99 -17.72
CA GLN A 276 5.25 -32.97 -18.04
C GLN A 276 4.68 -34.39 -18.21
N SER A 277 5.44 -35.31 -18.80
CA SER A 277 5.01 -36.70 -19.00
C SER A 277 4.72 -37.43 -17.68
N LEU A 278 5.41 -37.05 -16.60
CA LEU A 278 5.20 -37.56 -15.25
C LEU A 278 4.28 -36.67 -14.40
N GLY A 279 3.79 -35.54 -14.93
CA GLY A 279 2.98 -34.58 -14.18
C GLY A 279 3.73 -33.85 -13.06
N ILE A 280 5.07 -33.82 -13.09
CA ILE A 280 5.89 -33.21 -12.04
C ILE A 280 5.95 -31.70 -12.24
N VAL A 281 5.13 -30.98 -11.48
CA VAL A 281 5.04 -29.50 -11.49
C VAL A 281 6.28 -28.87 -10.86
N ASP A 282 6.82 -27.81 -11.49
CA ASP A 282 7.90 -27.02 -10.91
C ASP A 282 7.40 -25.94 -9.96
N THR A 283 7.48 -26.23 -8.66
CA THR A 283 7.13 -25.28 -7.59
C THR A 283 8.17 -24.18 -7.39
N SER A 284 9.34 -24.27 -8.02
CA SER A 284 10.35 -23.21 -7.98
C SER A 284 9.93 -21.98 -8.80
N TRP A 285 9.13 -22.21 -9.86
CA TRP A 285 8.64 -21.14 -10.70
C TRP A 285 7.64 -20.26 -9.96
N ASN A 286 7.90 -18.94 -9.94
CA ASN A 286 7.07 -17.97 -9.23
C ASN A 286 5.59 -18.01 -9.64
N ALA A 287 5.30 -18.24 -10.92
CA ALA A 287 3.92 -18.29 -11.39
C ALA A 287 3.18 -19.53 -10.87
N ILE A 288 3.84 -20.58 -10.40
CA ILE A 288 3.21 -21.68 -9.68
C ILE A 288 3.18 -21.38 -8.18
N ARG A 289 4.33 -21.06 -7.60
CA ARG A 289 4.51 -20.87 -6.16
C ARG A 289 3.52 -19.88 -5.53
N ILE A 290 3.19 -18.79 -6.21
CA ILE A 290 2.22 -17.78 -5.71
C ILE A 290 0.83 -18.39 -5.48
N GLY A 291 0.46 -19.42 -6.25
CA GLY A 291 -0.84 -20.10 -6.17
C GLY A 291 -1.01 -21.02 -4.96
N LEU A 292 0.07 -21.31 -4.23
CA LEU A 292 0.05 -22.17 -3.03
C LEU A 292 -0.43 -21.36 -1.80
N TYR A 293 -1.68 -20.89 -1.84
CA TYR A 293 -2.19 -19.89 -0.88
C TYR A 293 -2.13 -20.36 0.58
N ALA A 294 -2.44 -21.63 0.85
CA ALA A 294 -2.36 -22.22 2.18
C ALA A 294 -0.96 -22.03 2.81
N LEU A 295 0.10 -22.29 2.03
CA LEU A 295 1.48 -22.19 2.52
C LEU A 295 1.87 -20.76 2.87
N HIS A 296 1.46 -19.79 2.05
CA HIS A 296 1.70 -18.38 2.34
C HIS A 296 0.90 -17.94 3.55
N LEU A 297 -0.37 -18.35 3.66
CA LEU A 297 -1.26 -18.00 4.76
C LEU A 297 -0.72 -18.46 6.11
N GLU A 298 -0.09 -19.64 6.20
CA GLU A 298 0.57 -20.10 7.43
C GLU A 298 1.58 -19.09 7.98
N ASN A 299 2.33 -18.40 7.10
CA ASN A 299 3.25 -17.35 7.53
C ASN A 299 2.54 -16.11 8.06
N TRP A 300 1.40 -15.74 7.47
CA TRP A 300 0.58 -14.61 7.93
C TRP A 300 -0.08 -14.86 9.29
N LEU A 301 -0.58 -16.08 9.50
CA LEU A 301 -1.28 -16.46 10.74
C LEU A 301 -0.38 -16.51 11.98
N ARG A 302 0.95 -16.51 11.81
CA ARG A 302 1.91 -16.34 12.92
C ARG A 302 1.87 -14.95 13.55
N TYR A 303 1.38 -13.94 12.82
CA TYR A 303 1.42 -12.53 13.23
C TYR A 303 0.05 -11.88 13.31
N PHE A 304 -0.92 -12.36 12.53
CA PHE A 304 -2.26 -11.80 12.48
C PHE A 304 -3.32 -12.88 12.73
N PRO A 305 -4.33 -12.63 13.58
CA PRO A 305 -5.46 -13.52 13.69
C PRO A 305 -6.25 -13.53 12.38
N LEU A 306 -6.85 -14.69 12.05
CA LEU A 306 -7.64 -14.85 10.82
C LEU A 306 -8.74 -13.79 10.68
N ALA A 307 -9.35 -13.34 11.79
CA ALA A 307 -10.37 -12.30 11.81
C ALA A 307 -9.90 -10.92 11.28
N GLN A 308 -8.58 -10.68 11.22
CA GLN A 308 -8.00 -9.48 10.63
C GLN A 308 -7.66 -9.64 9.14
N ILE A 309 -7.97 -10.79 8.53
CA ILE A 309 -7.69 -11.09 7.12
C ILE A 309 -9.01 -11.39 6.41
N HIS A 310 -9.33 -10.57 5.41
CA HIS A 310 -10.50 -10.78 4.56
C HIS A 310 -10.10 -11.31 3.19
N PHE A 311 -10.70 -12.43 2.81
CA PHE A 311 -10.47 -13.06 1.51
C PHE A 311 -11.59 -12.70 0.53
N VAL A 312 -11.21 -12.07 -0.57
CA VAL A 312 -12.11 -11.66 -1.66
C VAL A 312 -12.00 -12.66 -2.80
N SER A 313 -13.12 -13.14 -3.32
CA SER A 313 -13.16 -14.01 -4.49
C SER A 313 -12.96 -13.19 -5.76
N GLY A 314 -11.88 -13.44 -6.49
CA GLY A 314 -11.58 -12.80 -7.76
C GLY A 314 -12.58 -13.16 -8.86
N GLU A 315 -13.10 -14.40 -8.84
CA GLU A 315 -14.18 -14.84 -9.73
C GLU A 315 -15.47 -14.07 -9.44
N ARG A 316 -15.88 -14.01 -8.17
CA ARG A 316 -17.10 -13.31 -7.79
C ARG A 316 -16.98 -11.80 -7.95
N LEU A 317 -15.80 -11.23 -7.83
CA LEU A 317 -15.56 -9.81 -8.12
C LEU A 317 -15.85 -9.45 -9.60
N ILE A 318 -15.81 -10.43 -10.50
CA ILE A 318 -16.16 -10.24 -11.92
C ILE A 318 -17.67 -10.40 -12.12
N THR A 319 -18.27 -11.43 -11.53
CA THR A 319 -19.69 -11.79 -11.74
C THR A 319 -20.66 -10.98 -10.89
N ASP A 320 -20.28 -10.67 -9.65
CA ASP A 320 -21.05 -9.93 -8.64
C ASP A 320 -20.11 -8.97 -7.85
N PRO A 321 -19.64 -7.88 -8.48
CA PRO A 321 -18.76 -6.92 -7.81
C PRO A 321 -19.42 -6.24 -6.61
N ALA A 322 -20.74 -6.00 -6.66
CA ALA A 322 -21.46 -5.34 -5.59
C ALA A 322 -21.52 -6.21 -4.32
N GLY A 323 -21.81 -7.51 -4.46
CA GLY A 323 -21.83 -8.44 -3.33
C GLY A 323 -20.46 -8.61 -2.68
N GLU A 324 -19.39 -8.71 -3.45
CA GLU A 324 -18.04 -8.77 -2.87
C GLU A 324 -17.63 -7.45 -2.21
N LEU A 325 -17.98 -6.30 -2.79
CA LEU A 325 -17.68 -5.00 -2.17
C LEU A 325 -18.52 -4.74 -0.92
N ALA A 326 -19.72 -5.30 -0.79
CA ALA A 326 -20.49 -5.25 0.46
C ALA A 326 -19.71 -5.91 1.61
N ARG A 327 -19.16 -7.10 1.37
CA ARG A 327 -18.34 -7.83 2.36
C ARG A 327 -17.05 -7.07 2.73
N VAL A 328 -16.40 -6.45 1.74
CA VAL A 328 -15.22 -5.60 1.99
C VAL A 328 -15.58 -4.38 2.83
N GLN A 329 -16.72 -3.73 2.57
CA GLN A 329 -17.19 -2.58 3.37
C GLN A 329 -17.47 -3.01 4.81
N ASP A 330 -18.18 -4.12 5.03
CA ASP A 330 -18.43 -4.66 6.38
C ASP A 330 -17.14 -4.95 7.13
N PHE A 331 -16.21 -5.65 6.46
CA PHE A 331 -14.93 -5.99 7.05
C PHE A 331 -14.12 -4.75 7.45
N LEU A 332 -14.18 -3.68 6.64
CA LEU A 332 -13.52 -2.42 6.95
C LEU A 332 -14.25 -1.61 8.03
N GLY A 333 -15.52 -1.93 8.35
CA GLY A 333 -16.36 -1.16 9.26
C GLY A 333 -16.96 0.09 8.59
N LEU A 334 -17.14 0.04 7.27
CA LEU A 334 -17.69 1.11 6.46
C LEU A 334 -19.19 0.91 6.23
N LYS A 335 -19.91 2.00 6.02
CA LYS A 335 -21.30 1.93 5.54
C LYS A 335 -21.34 1.28 4.15
N ARG A 336 -22.35 0.46 3.87
CA ARG A 336 -22.55 -0.14 2.53
C ARG A 336 -23.08 0.90 1.54
N ILE A 337 -22.18 1.72 0.99
CA ILE A 337 -22.49 2.76 -0.01
C ILE A 337 -22.26 2.23 -1.42
N VAL A 338 -21.20 1.46 -1.64
CA VAL A 338 -20.88 0.87 -2.95
C VAL A 338 -21.81 -0.31 -3.21
N THR A 339 -22.71 -0.12 -4.17
CA THR A 339 -23.77 -1.06 -4.59
C THR A 339 -23.73 -1.34 -6.10
N ASP A 340 -24.62 -2.21 -6.57
CA ASP A 340 -24.88 -2.55 -7.98
C ASP A 340 -25.08 -1.32 -8.90
N LYS A 341 -25.64 -0.24 -8.36
CA LYS A 341 -25.82 1.05 -9.07
C LYS A 341 -24.51 1.68 -9.54
N HIS A 342 -23.37 1.28 -8.96
CA HIS A 342 -22.05 1.79 -9.32
C HIS A 342 -21.37 0.98 -10.43
N PHE A 343 -21.94 -0.17 -10.83
CA PHE A 343 -21.32 -1.09 -11.78
C PHE A 343 -22.16 -1.29 -13.03
N TYR A 344 -21.50 -1.41 -14.18
CA TYR A 344 -22.09 -1.93 -15.40
C TYR A 344 -21.15 -2.97 -16.01
N PHE A 345 -21.70 -3.99 -16.66
CA PHE A 345 -20.88 -5.01 -17.33
C PHE A 345 -20.57 -4.58 -18.76
N ASN A 346 -19.29 -4.46 -19.11
CA ASN A 346 -18.88 -4.16 -20.47
C ASN A 346 -18.67 -5.48 -21.23
N ARG A 347 -19.60 -5.83 -22.12
CA ARG A 347 -19.58 -7.08 -22.90
C ARG A 347 -18.34 -7.20 -23.79
N THR A 348 -17.92 -6.12 -24.45
CA THR A 348 -16.72 -6.09 -25.30
C THR A 348 -15.44 -6.35 -24.49
N LYS A 349 -15.38 -5.82 -23.27
CA LYS A 349 -14.23 -6.05 -22.38
C LYS A 349 -14.32 -7.41 -21.67
N GLY A 350 -15.52 -7.89 -21.38
CA GLY A 350 -15.77 -9.08 -20.56
C GLY A 350 -15.59 -8.86 -19.05
N PHE A 351 -15.62 -7.61 -18.58
CA PHE A 351 -15.38 -7.26 -17.17
C PHE A 351 -16.34 -6.15 -16.70
N PRO A 352 -16.65 -6.10 -15.38
CA PRO A 352 -17.37 -4.98 -14.81
C PRO A 352 -16.55 -3.69 -14.84
N CYS A 353 -17.24 -2.59 -15.10
CA CYS A 353 -16.71 -1.23 -15.14
C CYS A 353 -17.52 -0.32 -14.21
N LEU A 354 -16.94 0.82 -13.85
CA LEU A 354 -17.59 1.79 -12.97
C LEU A 354 -18.53 2.69 -13.76
N LYS A 355 -19.79 2.75 -13.34
CA LYS A 355 -20.80 3.68 -13.84
C LYS A 355 -20.43 5.12 -13.48
N LYS A 356 -20.98 6.04 -14.27
CA LYS A 356 -20.82 7.48 -14.10
C LYS A 356 -21.59 7.94 -12.84
N PRO A 357 -21.01 8.80 -11.97
CA PRO A 357 -21.81 9.62 -11.07
C PRO A 357 -22.50 10.72 -11.90
N GLU A 358 -23.80 10.96 -11.66
CA GLU A 358 -24.69 11.79 -12.51
C GLU A 358 -24.08 13.16 -12.90
N SER A 359 -23.21 13.73 -12.07
CA SER A 359 -22.76 15.11 -12.13
C SER A 359 -21.49 15.46 -12.94
N SER A 360 -20.67 14.54 -13.48
CA SER A 360 -19.65 14.84 -14.55
C SER A 360 -18.54 13.78 -14.72
N GLY A 361 -18.73 12.81 -15.61
CA GLY A 361 -17.61 11.94 -16.02
C GLY A 361 -18.00 10.92 -17.08
N SER A 362 -17.01 10.41 -17.81
CA SER A 362 -17.19 9.23 -18.66
C SER A 362 -17.14 7.95 -17.80
N PRO A 363 -17.86 6.88 -18.17
CA PRO A 363 -17.73 5.58 -17.52
C PRO A 363 -16.27 5.12 -17.48
N ARG A 364 -15.84 4.54 -16.37
CA ARG A 364 -14.43 4.16 -16.16
C ARG A 364 -14.28 2.65 -16.11
N CYS A 365 -13.77 2.09 -17.20
CA CYS A 365 -13.23 0.73 -17.19
C CYS A 365 -11.77 0.69 -16.75
N LEU A 366 -11.33 -0.44 -16.21
CA LEU A 366 -9.90 -0.69 -16.01
C LEU A 366 -9.16 -0.71 -17.37
N GLY A 367 -7.94 -0.17 -17.40
CA GLY A 367 -7.16 -0.03 -18.63
C GLY A 367 -6.84 -1.34 -19.36
N LYS A 368 -6.26 -1.24 -20.56
CA LYS A 368 -5.95 -2.39 -21.45
C LYS A 368 -5.06 -3.47 -20.79
N SER A 369 -4.25 -3.07 -19.80
CA SER A 369 -3.41 -3.99 -19.03
C SER A 369 -4.18 -4.85 -18.01
N LYS A 370 -5.51 -4.75 -17.93
CA LYS A 370 -6.39 -5.52 -17.04
C LYS A 370 -7.44 -6.25 -17.88
N GLY A 371 -7.51 -7.58 -17.72
CA GLY A 371 -8.32 -8.46 -18.57
C GLY A 371 -7.67 -8.75 -19.92
N ARG A 372 -6.40 -9.20 -19.92
CA ARG A 372 -5.73 -9.61 -21.16
C ARG A 372 -6.33 -10.93 -21.64
N THR A 373 -6.44 -11.10 -22.95
CA THR A 373 -6.65 -12.42 -23.55
C THR A 373 -5.52 -13.34 -23.12
N HIS A 374 -5.87 -14.48 -22.54
CA HIS A 374 -4.89 -15.47 -22.12
C HIS A 374 -4.41 -16.26 -23.34
N VAL A 375 -3.15 -16.69 -23.28
CA VAL A 375 -2.65 -17.72 -24.21
C VAL A 375 -3.46 -18.99 -24.06
N GLN A 376 -3.65 -19.72 -25.16
CA GLN A 376 -4.23 -21.06 -25.11
C GLN A 376 -3.18 -22.00 -24.53
N ILE A 377 -3.55 -22.71 -23.47
CA ILE A 377 -2.71 -23.71 -22.81
C ILE A 377 -3.31 -25.08 -23.09
N ASP A 378 -2.43 -26.07 -23.23
CA ASP A 378 -2.83 -27.45 -23.41
C ASP A 378 -3.79 -27.92 -22.29
N ARG A 379 -4.81 -28.71 -22.65
CA ARG A 379 -5.84 -29.16 -21.70
C ARG A 379 -5.27 -30.11 -20.66
N ASP A 380 -4.34 -30.97 -21.03
CA ASP A 380 -3.73 -31.94 -20.12
C ASP A 380 -2.86 -31.21 -19.11
N ALA A 381 -2.12 -30.18 -19.54
CA ALA A 381 -1.36 -29.32 -18.65
C ALA A 381 -2.25 -28.56 -17.64
N ILE A 382 -3.44 -28.11 -18.07
CA ILE A 382 -4.42 -27.48 -17.18
C ILE A 382 -4.91 -28.47 -16.13
N GLU A 383 -5.25 -29.71 -16.54
CA GLU A 383 -5.78 -30.73 -15.63
C GLU A 383 -4.72 -31.19 -14.62
N GLN A 384 -3.50 -31.44 -15.09
CA GLN A 384 -2.36 -31.76 -14.20
C GLN A 384 -2.12 -30.65 -13.16
N LEU A 385 -2.26 -29.37 -13.54
CA LEU A 385 -2.15 -28.28 -12.60
C LEU A 385 -3.34 -28.20 -11.62
N ARG A 386 -4.55 -28.51 -12.06
CA ARG A 386 -5.71 -28.60 -11.16
C ARG A 386 -5.49 -29.68 -10.12
N ASP A 387 -5.12 -30.88 -10.55
CA ASP A 387 -4.79 -32.00 -9.66
C ASP A 387 -3.68 -31.64 -8.68
N PHE A 388 -2.64 -30.97 -9.15
CA PHE A 388 -1.55 -30.47 -8.31
C PHE A 388 -2.03 -29.47 -7.24
N TYR A 389 -2.89 -28.51 -7.59
CA TYR A 389 -3.36 -27.49 -6.65
C TYR A 389 -4.46 -27.98 -5.71
N ARG A 390 -5.26 -28.98 -6.11
CA ARG A 390 -6.41 -29.49 -5.35
C ARG A 390 -6.15 -29.71 -3.85
N PRO A 391 -5.12 -30.45 -3.41
CA PRO A 391 -4.87 -30.63 -1.98
C PRO A 391 -4.55 -29.32 -1.25
N TYR A 392 -3.89 -28.37 -1.92
CA TYR A 392 -3.60 -27.05 -1.34
C TYR A 392 -4.85 -26.15 -1.30
N ASN A 393 -5.75 -26.28 -2.28
CA ASN A 393 -7.01 -25.56 -2.32
C ASN A 393 -7.93 -26.01 -1.18
N ILE A 394 -8.10 -27.32 -1.00
CA ILE A 394 -8.90 -27.89 0.10
C ILE A 394 -8.37 -27.39 1.44
N LYS A 395 -7.05 -27.51 1.68
CA LYS A 395 -6.41 -26.98 2.89
C LYS A 395 -6.66 -25.48 3.07
N PHE A 396 -6.57 -24.70 2.00
CA PHE A 396 -6.86 -23.27 2.06
C PHE A 396 -8.31 -22.98 2.43
N TYR A 397 -9.29 -23.71 1.88
CA TYR A 397 -10.71 -23.56 2.19
C TYR A 397 -11.00 -23.87 3.65
N GLU A 398 -10.41 -24.94 4.17
CA GLU A 398 -10.50 -25.32 5.58
C GLU A 398 -9.92 -24.23 6.49
N MET A 399 -8.72 -23.71 6.16
CA MET A 399 -8.06 -22.66 6.94
C MET A 399 -8.87 -21.37 7.02
N VAL A 400 -9.60 -21.00 5.97
CA VAL A 400 -10.35 -19.75 5.90
C VAL A 400 -11.85 -19.91 6.15
N GLY A 401 -12.33 -21.15 6.30
CA GLY A 401 -13.75 -21.47 6.48
C GLY A 401 -14.62 -21.07 5.29
N HIS A 402 -14.08 -21.08 4.07
CA HIS A 402 -14.81 -20.68 2.85
C HIS A 402 -14.30 -21.42 1.61
N ASP A 403 -15.23 -22.10 0.93
CA ASP A 403 -14.97 -22.76 -0.36
C ASP A 403 -15.17 -21.78 -1.53
N PHE A 404 -14.10 -21.56 -2.30
CA PHE A 404 -14.09 -20.69 -3.47
C PHE A 404 -14.49 -21.40 -4.78
N LYS A 405 -14.75 -22.71 -4.74
CA LYS A 405 -15.22 -23.54 -5.87
C LYS A 405 -14.31 -23.46 -7.09
N TRP A 406 -13.01 -23.65 -6.88
CA TRP A 406 -12.03 -23.69 -7.97
C TRP A 406 -11.82 -25.07 -8.61
N GLU A 407 -12.41 -26.11 -8.02
CA GLU A 407 -12.39 -27.49 -8.52
C GLU A 407 -13.40 -27.71 -9.65
#